data_AF-A0A1E7HQY2-F1
#
_entry.id   AF-A0A1E7HQY2-F1
#
_cell.length_a   1.000
_cell.length_b   1.000
_cell.length_c   1.000
_cell.angle_alpha   90.00
_cell.angle_beta   90.00
_cell.angle_gamma   90.00
#
_symmetry.space_group_name_H-M   'P 1'
#
loop_
_entity.id
_entity.type
_entity.pdbx_description
1 polymer ?
#
loop_
_entity_poly.entity_id
_entity_poly.type
_entity_poly.pdbx_seq_one_letter_code
_entity_poly.pdbx_strand_id
1 'polypeptide(L)'
;MEKEFTNEYVKYIFSENEKKEIATEMAQKVTELQQAEDDKKAIMSDFKSKIDGIQANVRNAATKLNSGYEMKSIKCEIVPNWAEKVWESLREDNGEVARKKPMTSDDLQMQFQE
;
A
#
# COMPACT_ATOMS: atom_id res chain seq x y z
N MET A 1 66.40 -33.41 40.38
CA MET A 1 65.63 -33.87 39.22
C MET A 1 64.88 -32.66 38.68
N GLU A 2 65.31 -32.13 37.52
CA GLU A 2 64.58 -31.09 36.79
C GLU A 2 63.38 -31.72 36.07
N LYS A 3 62.25 -31.02 36.07
CA LYS A 3 61.05 -31.42 35.33
C LYS A 3 61.09 -30.75 33.95
N GLU A 4 61.01 -31.54 32.88
CA GLU A 4 60.72 -31.05 31.52
C GLU A 4 59.20 -31.04 31.28
N PHE A 5 58.70 -30.03 30.57
CA PHE A 5 57.29 -29.87 30.25
C PHE A 5 57.10 -29.84 28.73
N THR A 6 56.03 -30.48 28.22
CA THR A 6 55.63 -30.50 26.81
C THR A 6 54.15 -30.15 26.70
N ASN A 7 53.71 -29.63 25.54
CA ASN A 7 52.30 -29.36 25.27
C ASN A 7 51.74 -30.44 24.34
N GLU A 8 50.68 -31.11 24.75
CA GLU A 8 49.97 -32.10 23.94
C GLU A 8 48.48 -31.74 23.83
N TYR A 9 47.87 -32.06 22.68
CA TYR A 9 46.44 -31.85 22.47
C TYR A 9 45.65 -32.98 23.11
N VAL A 10 45.11 -32.73 24.30
CA VAL A 10 44.38 -33.71 25.10
C VAL A 10 42.93 -33.30 25.30
N LYS A 11 42.07 -34.27 25.58
CA LYS A 11 40.66 -34.03 25.90
C LYS A 11 40.57 -33.24 27.20
N TYR A 12 40.06 -32.01 27.11
CA TYR A 12 39.74 -31.18 28.25
C TYR A 12 38.28 -31.43 28.68
N ILE A 13 38.06 -31.66 29.97
CA ILE A 13 36.73 -31.83 30.55
C ILE A 13 36.39 -30.54 31.28
N PHE A 14 35.32 -29.88 30.84
CA PHE A 14 34.83 -28.68 31.50
C PHE A 14 34.47 -28.93 32.95
N SER A 15 34.96 -28.06 33.81
CA SER A 15 34.52 -27.93 35.19
C SER A 15 33.06 -27.44 35.27
N GLU A 16 32.44 -27.60 36.43
CA GLU A 16 31.08 -27.10 36.66
C GLU A 16 30.94 -25.58 36.52
N ASN A 17 32.02 -24.82 36.79
CA ASN A 17 32.00 -23.36 36.60
C ASN A 17 32.02 -23.00 35.11
N GLU A 18 32.89 -23.65 34.32
CA GLU A 18 32.94 -23.41 32.87
C GLU A 18 31.62 -23.80 32.19
N LYS A 19 30.99 -24.91 32.63
CA LYS A 19 29.65 -25.27 32.15
C LYS A 19 28.60 -24.19 32.45
N LYS A 20 28.66 -23.54 33.62
CA LYS A 20 27.76 -22.43 33.96
C LYS A 20 28.00 -21.19 33.11
N GLU A 21 29.27 -20.87 32.84
CA GLU A 21 29.64 -19.76 31.96
C GLU A 21 29.11 -20.01 30.54
N ILE A 22 29.33 -21.22 30.00
CA ILE A 22 28.80 -21.64 28.70
C ILE A 22 27.27 -21.59 28.68
N ALA A 23 26.60 -22.05 29.74
CA ALA A 23 25.14 -22.00 29.83
C ALA A 23 24.61 -20.55 29.85
N THR A 24 25.33 -19.65 30.51
CA THR A 24 24.99 -18.22 30.56
C THR A 24 25.16 -17.56 29.20
N GLU A 25 26.29 -17.83 28.53
CA GLU A 25 26.54 -17.36 27.16
C GLU A 25 25.48 -17.89 26.19
N MET A 26 25.15 -19.18 26.29
CA MET A 26 24.10 -19.80 25.47
C MET A 26 22.75 -19.12 25.68
N ALA A 27 22.36 -18.82 26.93
CA ALA A 27 21.10 -18.13 27.23
C ALA A 27 21.06 -16.72 26.62
N GLN A 28 22.17 -15.99 26.67
CA GLN A 28 22.30 -14.69 26.02
C GLN A 28 22.15 -14.83 24.49
N LYS A 29 22.86 -15.77 23.88
CA LYS A 29 22.82 -16.00 22.43
C LYS A 29 21.44 -16.45 21.94
N VAL A 30 20.71 -17.24 22.72
CA VAL A 30 19.32 -17.61 22.40
C VAL A 30 18.41 -16.38 22.40
N THR A 31 18.60 -15.48 23.36
CA THR A 31 17.81 -14.24 23.44
C THR A 31 18.13 -13.31 22.27
N GLU A 32 19.42 -13.14 21.94
CA GLU A 32 19.87 -12.37 20.77
C GLU A 32 19.30 -12.94 19.46
N LEU A 33 19.33 -14.27 19.31
CA LEU A 33 18.77 -14.95 18.14
C LEU A 33 17.27 -14.69 18.01
N GLN A 34 16.53 -14.83 19.11
CA GLN A 34 15.08 -14.60 19.11
C GLN A 34 14.75 -13.15 18.70
N GLN A 35 15.47 -12.17 19.24
CA GLN A 35 15.28 -10.77 18.87
C GLN A 35 15.55 -10.54 17.38
N ALA A 36 16.64 -11.10 16.85
CA ALA A 36 16.98 -10.96 15.44
C ALA A 36 15.93 -11.61 14.51
N GLU A 37 15.34 -12.74 14.92
CA GLU A 37 14.25 -13.37 14.17
C GLU A 37 12.97 -12.52 14.17
N ASP A 38 12.64 -11.91 15.30
CA ASP A 38 11.44 -11.08 15.42
C ASP A 38 11.59 -9.76 14.65
N ASP A 39 12.78 -9.14 14.69
CA ASP A 39 13.11 -7.97 13.86
C ASP A 39 13.00 -8.29 12.37
N LYS A 40 13.53 -9.47 11.95
CA LYS A 40 13.41 -9.94 10.57
C LYS A 40 11.94 -10.10 10.16
N LYS A 41 11.11 -10.71 11.01
CA LYS A 41 9.67 -10.87 10.73
C LYS A 41 8.97 -9.52 10.59
N ALA A 42 9.27 -8.57 11.46
CA ALA A 42 8.70 -7.22 11.41
C ALA A 42 9.04 -6.52 10.08
N ILE A 43 10.32 -6.51 9.70
CA ILE A 43 10.79 -5.92 8.43
C ILE A 43 10.13 -6.61 7.23
N MET A 44 10.06 -7.95 7.23
CA MET A 44 9.39 -8.69 6.16
C MET A 44 7.90 -8.33 6.04
N SER A 45 7.21 -8.14 7.16
CA SER A 45 5.80 -7.71 7.19
C SER A 45 5.62 -6.32 6.58
N ASP A 46 6.53 -5.39 6.86
CA ASP A 46 6.50 -4.05 6.28
C ASP A 46 6.71 -4.09 4.76
N PHE A 47 7.68 -4.89 4.29
CA PHE A 47 7.90 -5.07 2.86
C PHE A 47 6.72 -5.75 2.17
N LYS A 48 6.09 -6.74 2.82
CA LYS A 48 4.88 -7.37 2.30
C LYS A 48 3.76 -6.35 2.12
N SER A 49 3.52 -5.51 3.11
CA SER A 49 2.50 -4.45 3.06
C SER A 49 2.77 -3.46 1.92
N LYS A 50 4.04 -3.09 1.69
CA LYS A 50 4.43 -2.24 0.55
C LYS A 50 4.15 -2.90 -0.80
N ILE A 51 4.50 -4.19 -0.93
CA ILE A 51 4.25 -4.97 -2.15
C ILE A 51 2.75 -5.07 -2.43
N ASP A 52 1.95 -5.40 -1.41
CA ASP A 52 0.50 -5.54 -1.55
C ASP A 52 -0.14 -4.21 -1.98
N GLY A 53 0.35 -3.07 -1.47
CA GLY A 53 -0.07 -1.73 -1.92
C GLY A 53 0.25 -1.46 -3.39
N ILE A 54 1.47 -1.79 -3.84
CA ILE A 54 1.85 -1.66 -5.25
C ILE A 54 0.99 -2.55 -6.14
N GLN A 55 0.74 -3.80 -5.73
CA GLN A 55 -0.11 -4.73 -6.47
C GLN A 55 -1.56 -4.22 -6.59
N ALA A 56 -2.11 -3.62 -5.53
CA ALA A 56 -3.43 -3.00 -5.58
C ALA A 56 -3.47 -1.85 -6.61
N ASN A 57 -2.44 -1.00 -6.64
CA ASN A 57 -2.31 0.07 -7.63
C ASN A 57 -2.22 -0.46 -9.05
N VAL A 58 -1.43 -1.51 -9.29
CA VAL A 58 -1.32 -2.17 -10.60
C VAL A 58 -2.67 -2.73 -11.03
N ARG A 59 -3.40 -3.41 -10.14
CA ARG A 59 -4.75 -3.93 -10.45
C ARG A 59 -5.72 -2.81 -10.79
N ASN A 60 -5.71 -1.71 -10.04
CA ASN A 60 -6.54 -0.55 -10.33
C ASN A 60 -6.23 0.05 -11.71
N ALA A 61 -4.94 0.22 -12.03
CA ALA A 61 -4.52 0.71 -13.34
C ALA A 61 -4.92 -0.23 -14.48
N ALA A 62 -4.75 -1.55 -14.28
CA ALA A 62 -5.19 -2.56 -15.24
C ALA A 62 -6.71 -2.53 -15.45
N THR A 63 -7.50 -2.39 -14.39
CA THR A 63 -8.96 -2.24 -14.49
C THR A 63 -9.33 -0.99 -15.27
N LYS A 64 -8.70 0.17 -15.00
CA LYS A 64 -8.94 1.41 -15.76
C LYS A 64 -8.57 1.26 -17.24
N LEU A 65 -7.45 0.60 -17.52
CA LEU A 65 -7.00 0.34 -18.89
C LEU A 65 -7.99 -0.57 -19.63
N ASN A 66 -8.46 -1.64 -18.98
CA ASN A 66 -9.41 -2.59 -19.56
C ASN A 66 -10.81 -2.01 -19.69
N SER A 67 -11.28 -1.20 -18.74
CA SER A 67 -12.58 -0.53 -18.83
C SER A 67 -12.59 0.53 -19.92
N GLY A 68 -11.45 1.17 -20.19
CA GLY A 68 -11.33 2.26 -21.15
C GLY A 68 -11.97 3.57 -20.67
N TYR A 69 -12.46 3.62 -19.43
CA TYR A 69 -13.07 4.80 -18.82
C TYR A 69 -12.74 4.90 -17.33
N GLU A 70 -12.68 6.13 -16.83
CA GLU A 70 -12.60 6.45 -15.41
C GLU A 70 -13.74 7.41 -15.05
N MET A 71 -14.52 7.10 -14.01
CA MET A 71 -15.53 8.03 -13.51
C MET A 71 -14.83 9.18 -12.79
N LYS A 72 -14.82 10.35 -13.43
CA LYS A 72 -14.24 11.58 -12.88
C LYS A 72 -15.34 12.62 -12.70
N SER A 73 -15.35 13.28 -11.55
CA SER A 73 -16.21 14.44 -11.32
C SER A 73 -15.65 15.63 -12.11
N ILE A 74 -16.28 15.95 -13.23
CA ILE A 74 -15.91 17.06 -14.10
C ILE A 74 -16.96 18.15 -13.93
N LYS A 75 -16.52 19.42 -13.86
CA LYS A 75 -17.43 20.56 -13.84
C LYS A 75 -18.20 20.59 -15.16
N CYS A 76 -19.52 20.66 -15.06
CA CYS A 76 -20.39 20.76 -16.21
C CYS A 76 -21.15 22.08 -16.13
N GLU A 77 -21.16 22.83 -17.22
CA GLU A 77 -22.00 24.00 -17.40
C GLU A 77 -23.39 23.56 -17.87
N ILE A 78 -24.44 24.11 -17.27
CA ILE A 78 -25.82 23.81 -17.66
C ILE A 78 -26.30 24.89 -18.61
N VAL A 79 -26.51 24.53 -19.87
CA VAL A 79 -26.93 25.46 -20.93
C VAL A 79 -28.35 25.08 -21.41
N PRO A 80 -29.25 26.05 -21.58
CA PRO A 80 -30.59 25.78 -22.10
C PRO A 80 -30.55 25.54 -23.63
N ASN A 81 -31.02 24.39 -24.08
CA ASN A 81 -31.30 24.12 -25.48
C ASN A 81 -32.80 24.30 -25.75
N TRP A 82 -33.17 25.52 -26.14
CA TRP A 82 -34.55 25.92 -26.40
C TRP A 82 -35.18 25.21 -27.61
N ALA A 83 -34.37 24.78 -28.58
CA ALA A 83 -34.87 24.09 -29.77
C ALA A 83 -35.39 22.68 -29.43
N GLU A 84 -34.67 21.96 -28.56
CA GLU A 84 -35.05 20.63 -28.09
C GLU A 84 -35.86 20.65 -26.78
N LYS A 85 -36.02 21.82 -26.15
CA LYS A 85 -36.67 22.01 -24.82
C LYS A 85 -36.02 21.17 -23.72
N VAL A 86 -34.70 21.14 -23.70
CA VAL A 86 -33.89 20.40 -22.73
C VAL A 86 -32.78 21.27 -22.15
N TRP A 87 -32.46 21.05 -20.88
CA TRP A 87 -31.23 21.50 -20.26
C TRP A 87 -30.10 20.54 -20.60
N GLU A 88 -29.03 21.03 -21.21
CA GLU A 88 -27.86 20.25 -21.54
C GLU A 88 -26.75 20.55 -20.52
N SER A 89 -26.22 19.51 -19.86
CA SER A 89 -25.03 19.62 -19.03
C SER A 89 -23.81 19.37 -19.91
N LEU A 90 -23.12 20.43 -20.32
CA LEU A 90 -21.92 20.39 -21.12
C LEU A 90 -20.70 20.27 -20.22
N ARG A 91 -19.82 19.31 -20.50
CA ARG A 91 -18.56 19.19 -19.76
C ARG A 91 -17.63 20.35 -20.12
N GLU A 92 -17.01 20.99 -19.12
CA GLU A 92 -16.07 22.09 -19.35
C GLU A 92 -14.77 21.65 -20.05
N ASP A 93 -14.41 20.35 -19.98
CA ASP A 93 -13.12 19.86 -20.47
C ASP A 93 -13.09 19.59 -21.97
N ASN A 94 -14.18 19.07 -22.53
CA ASN A 94 -14.25 18.70 -23.95
C ASN A 94 -15.51 19.21 -24.66
N GLY A 95 -16.41 19.91 -23.96
CA GLY A 95 -17.65 20.44 -24.52
C GLY A 95 -18.70 19.38 -24.87
N GLU A 96 -18.50 18.12 -24.48
CA GLU A 96 -19.49 17.07 -24.74
C GLU A 96 -20.67 17.16 -23.77
N VAL A 97 -21.87 16.81 -24.26
CA VAL A 97 -23.08 16.74 -23.45
C VAL A 97 -23.02 15.52 -22.52
N ALA A 98 -22.81 15.75 -21.22
CA ALA A 98 -22.81 14.71 -20.19
C ALA A 98 -24.22 14.21 -19.86
N ARG A 99 -25.24 15.09 -19.91
CA ARG A 99 -26.62 14.74 -19.58
C ARG A 99 -27.59 15.73 -20.23
N LYS A 100 -28.73 15.24 -20.71
CA LYS A 100 -29.89 16.06 -21.09
C LYS A 100 -31.00 15.87 -20.05
N LYS A 101 -31.61 16.95 -19.58
CA LYS A 101 -32.80 16.92 -18.71
C LYS A 101 -33.93 17.69 -19.41
N PRO A 102 -35.14 17.13 -19.52
CA PRO A 102 -36.27 17.87 -20.07
C PRO A 102 -36.55 19.12 -19.24
N MET A 103 -36.78 20.23 -19.93
CA MET A 103 -37.24 21.48 -19.30
C MET A 103 -38.64 21.28 -18.71
N THR A 104 -38.89 21.82 -17.53
CA THR A 104 -40.25 21.86 -16.97
C THR A 104 -41.04 23.01 -17.59
N SER A 105 -42.36 23.01 -17.38
CA SER A 105 -43.24 24.07 -17.86
C SER A 105 -42.86 25.46 -17.32
N ASP A 106 -42.26 25.52 -16.14
CA ASP A 106 -41.77 26.76 -15.51
C ASP A 106 -40.49 27.27 -16.19
N ASP A 107 -39.57 26.38 -16.59
CA ASP A 107 -38.34 26.74 -17.31
C ASP A 107 -38.65 27.34 -18.69
N LEU A 108 -39.70 26.84 -19.35
CA LEU A 108 -40.15 27.33 -20.65
C LEU A 108 -40.83 28.71 -20.57
N GLN A 109 -41.34 29.11 -19.39
CA GLN A 109 -41.87 30.45 -19.18
C GLN A 109 -40.75 31.50 -19.05
N MET A 110 -39.56 31.13 -18.58
CA MET A 110 -38.43 32.08 -18.46
C MET A 110 -37.92 32.59 -19.82
N GLN A 111 -38.12 31.84 -20.92
CA GLN A 111 -37.72 32.28 -22.28
C GLN A 111 -38.50 33.52 -22.76
N PHE A 112 -39.70 33.75 -22.24
CA PHE A 112 -40.62 34.80 -22.73
C PHE A 112 -40.55 36.10 -21.90
N GLN A 113 -39.59 36.24 -20.98
CA GLN A 113 -39.46 37.40 -20.09
C GLN A 113 -38.25 38.30 -20.35
N GLU A 114 -37.53 38.14 -21.47
CA GLU A 114 -36.60 39.15 -22.01
C GLU A 114 -37.22 39.99 -23.12
#